data_AF-A0A7G8F7Y5-F1
#
_entry.id   AF-A0A7G8F7Y5-F1
#
_cell.length_a   1.000
_cell.length_b   1.000
_cell.length_c   1.000
_cell.angle_alpha   90.00
_cell.angle_beta   90.00
_cell.angle_gamma   90.00
#
_symmetry.space_group_name_H-M   'P 1'
#
loop_
_entity.id
_entity.type
_entity.pdbx_description
1 polymer ?
#
loop_
_entity_poly.entity_id
_entity_poly.type
_entity_poly.pdbx_seq_one_letter_code
_entity_poly.pdbx_strand_id
1 'polypeptide(L)'
;MNRSTPRKKLVVFTFLAFSLMLSGGAVQAGLLQPLLQMMRPKLERELADQCEALAKQALQSAELDLEPLSSMGKQPCQALAKPVSECLIRETSRSGRELGVMSELLSGRIGDDVEVVIKRCLASLLGLQATDLQDVPLSELFQRLRP
;
A
#
# COMPACT_ATOMS: atom_id res chain seq x y z
N MET A 1 54.11 24.66 -31.50
CA MET A 1 53.37 23.38 -31.52
C MET A 1 53.31 22.85 -30.09
N ASN A 2 52.17 22.95 -29.40
CA ASN A 2 51.15 21.89 -29.21
C ASN A 2 51.65 20.80 -28.22
N ARG A 3 51.01 20.38 -27.12
CA ARG A 3 49.66 20.60 -26.58
C ARG A 3 49.65 20.17 -25.10
N SER A 4 48.82 20.86 -24.31
CA SER A 4 48.50 20.66 -22.90
C SER A 4 47.94 19.27 -22.54
N THR A 5 48.31 18.76 -21.36
CA THR A 5 47.53 17.76 -20.59
C THR A 5 47.41 18.25 -19.15
N PRO A 6 46.19 18.37 -18.59
CA PRO A 6 45.78 17.41 -17.56
C PRO A 6 44.25 17.18 -17.56
N ARG A 7 43.75 16.26 -18.39
CA ARG A 7 42.30 15.98 -18.51
C ARG A 7 41.79 14.87 -17.56
N LYS A 8 42.70 14.16 -16.86
CA LYS A 8 42.35 12.96 -16.07
C LYS A 8 41.77 13.23 -14.67
N LYS A 9 42.06 14.38 -14.06
CA LYS A 9 41.57 14.67 -12.69
C LYS A 9 40.13 15.18 -12.63
N LEU A 10 39.60 15.73 -13.73
CA LEU A 10 38.26 16.34 -13.75
C LEU A 10 37.14 15.31 -13.77
N VAL A 11 37.34 14.16 -14.43
CA VAL A 11 36.29 13.14 -14.62
C VAL A 11 35.97 12.38 -13.33
N VAL A 12 36.97 12.17 -12.46
CA VAL A 12 36.79 11.43 -11.21
C VAL A 12 35.94 12.22 -10.20
N PHE A 13 36.09 13.55 -10.17
CA PHE A 13 35.33 14.40 -9.27
C PHE A 13 33.84 14.51 -9.65
N THR A 14 33.50 14.42 -10.94
CA THR A 14 32.10 14.50 -11.39
C THR A 14 31.31 13.24 -11.04
N PHE A 15 31.96 12.06 -11.03
CA PHE A 15 31.29 10.80 -10.66
C PHE A 15 30.95 10.72 -9.17
N LEU A 16 31.82 11.22 -8.28
CA LEU A 16 31.59 11.19 -6.84
C LEU A 16 30.42 12.08 -6.38
N ALA A 17 30.16 13.19 -7.08
CA ALA A 17 29.05 14.07 -6.75
C ALA A 17 27.68 13.48 -7.16
N PHE A 18 27.63 12.66 -8.20
CA PHE A 18 26.38 12.05 -8.68
C PHE A 18 25.91 10.89 -7.78
N SER A 19 26.84 10.19 -7.12
CA SER A 19 26.51 9.09 -6.20
C SER A 19 25.87 9.55 -4.88
N LEU A 20 26.10 10.79 -4.45
CA LEU A 20 25.55 11.31 -3.18
C LEU A 20 24.09 11.76 -3.29
N MET A 21 23.62 12.16 -4.49
CA MET A 21 22.24 12.59 -4.73
C MET A 21 21.24 11.42 -4.91
N LEU A 22 21.71 10.18 -5.02
CA LEU A 22 20.86 8.98 -5.05
C LEU A 22 20.53 8.41 -3.66
N SER A 23 20.91 9.10 -2.59
CA SER A 23 20.48 8.79 -1.21
C SER A 23 19.08 9.35 -0.93
N GLY A 24 18.20 9.28 -1.93
CA GLY A 24 16.84 9.80 -1.89
C GLY A 24 15.91 8.85 -1.17
N GLY A 25 15.82 9.00 0.14
CA GLY A 25 14.82 8.31 0.94
C GLY A 25 15.26 8.18 2.39
N ALA A 26 15.31 9.29 3.13
CA ALA A 26 15.07 9.18 4.55
C ALA A 26 13.72 8.46 4.69
N VAL A 27 13.75 7.19 5.10
CA VAL A 27 12.54 6.48 5.52
C VAL A 27 12.10 7.24 6.76
N GLN A 28 11.26 8.24 6.56
CA GLN A 28 10.57 8.94 7.62
C GLN A 28 9.56 7.94 8.15
N ALA A 29 10.04 7.03 8.99
CA ALA A 29 9.19 6.16 9.76
C ALA A 29 8.37 7.07 10.66
N GLY A 30 7.06 7.03 10.45
CA GLY A 30 6.09 7.70 11.29
C GLY A 30 6.33 7.38 12.75
N LEU A 31 6.14 8.36 13.63
CA LEU A 31 6.23 8.19 15.08
C LEU A 31 5.42 6.97 15.56
N LEU A 32 4.30 6.69 14.89
CA LEU A 32 3.35 5.64 15.26
C LEU A 32 3.54 4.32 14.48
N GLN A 33 4.53 4.22 13.61
CA GLN A 33 4.80 3.01 12.82
C GLN A 33 4.96 1.74 13.67
N PRO A 34 5.61 1.75 14.85
CA PRO A 34 5.66 0.58 15.73
C PRO A 34 4.28 0.17 16.27
N LEU A 35 3.41 1.13 16.56
CA LEU A 35 2.06 0.87 17.05
C LEU A 35 1.19 0.22 15.96
N LEU A 36 1.25 0.75 14.74
CA LEU A 36 0.58 0.17 13.58
C LEU A 36 1.05 -1.27 13.31
N GLN A 37 2.35 -1.54 13.51
CA GLN A 37 2.94 -2.87 13.40
C GLN A 37 2.37 -3.87 14.40
N MET A 38 2.15 -3.47 15.65
CA MET A 38 1.53 -4.35 16.65
C MET A 38 0.08 -4.70 16.31
N MET A 39 -0.63 -3.81 15.59
CA MET A 39 -2.00 -4.06 15.14
C MET A 39 -2.09 -4.96 13.91
N ARG A 40 -0.99 -5.14 13.17
CA ARG A 40 -0.98 -5.87 11.90
C ARG A 40 -1.62 -7.26 11.96
N PRO A 41 -1.36 -8.12 12.95
CA PRO A 41 -1.97 -9.46 12.98
C PRO A 41 -3.51 -9.41 13.08
N LYS A 42 -4.05 -8.42 13.80
CA LYS A 42 -5.51 -8.21 13.89
C LYS A 42 -6.06 -7.71 12.55
N LEU A 43 -5.35 -6.78 11.90
CA LEU A 43 -5.72 -6.26 10.59
C LEU A 43 -5.71 -7.36 9.51
N GLU A 44 -4.70 -8.22 9.52
CA GLU A 44 -4.61 -9.35 8.58
C GLU A 44 -5.76 -10.34 8.75
N ARG A 45 -6.15 -10.65 9.99
CA ARG A 45 -7.31 -11.50 10.25
C ARG A 45 -8.59 -10.89 9.71
N GLU A 46 -8.84 -9.61 10.02
CA GLU A 46 -10.02 -8.89 9.53
C GLU A 46 -10.09 -8.84 8.00
N LEU A 47 -8.96 -8.54 7.34
CA LEU A 47 -8.87 -8.54 5.88
C LEU A 47 -9.17 -9.93 5.29
N ALA A 48 -8.64 -10.99 5.90
CA ALA A 48 -8.90 -12.36 5.45
C ALA A 48 -10.38 -12.74 5.62
N ASP A 49 -10.99 -12.38 6.75
CA ASP A 49 -12.39 -12.67 7.05
C ASP A 49 -13.33 -11.95 6.08
N GLN A 50 -13.07 -10.66 5.80
CA GLN A 50 -13.84 -9.89 4.81
C GLN A 50 -13.67 -10.43 3.39
N CYS A 51 -12.45 -10.82 3.01
CA CYS A 51 -12.20 -11.46 1.72
C CYS A 51 -12.96 -12.78 1.59
N GLU A 52 -12.98 -13.62 2.63
CA GLU A 52 -13.74 -14.88 2.62
C GLU A 52 -15.25 -14.63 2.50
N ALA A 53 -15.77 -13.62 3.22
CA ALA A 53 -17.16 -13.22 3.11
C ALA A 53 -17.54 -12.77 1.69
N LEU A 54 -16.70 -11.94 1.06
CA LEU A 54 -16.89 -11.50 -0.32
C LEU A 54 -16.81 -12.67 -1.31
N ALA A 55 -15.86 -13.58 -1.14
CA ALA A 55 -15.72 -14.76 -1.99
C ALA A 55 -16.96 -15.68 -1.88
N LYS A 56 -17.47 -15.91 -0.67
CA LYS A 56 -18.72 -16.66 -0.46
C LYS A 56 -19.91 -15.98 -1.10
N GLN A 57 -20.04 -14.67 -0.94
CA GLN A 57 -21.12 -13.90 -1.55
C GLN A 57 -21.08 -14.00 -3.09
N ALA A 58 -19.90 -13.91 -3.69
CA ALA A 58 -19.72 -14.03 -5.15
C ALA A 58 -20.11 -15.42 -5.67
N LEU A 59 -19.75 -16.49 -4.94
CA LEU A 59 -20.14 -17.86 -5.29
C LEU A 59 -21.64 -18.09 -5.18
N GLN A 60 -22.27 -17.57 -4.12
CA GLN A 60 -23.73 -17.63 -3.94
C GLN A 60 -24.48 -16.90 -5.05
N SER A 61 -24.02 -15.71 -5.45
CA SER A 61 -24.63 -14.97 -6.57
C SER A 61 -24.48 -15.65 -7.93
N ALA A 62 -23.51 -16.56 -8.07
CA ALA A 62 -23.31 -17.35 -9.28
C ALA A 62 -24.14 -18.64 -9.30
N GLU A 63 -25.00 -18.89 -8.28
CA GLU A 63 -25.80 -20.12 -8.12
C GLU A 63 -24.95 -21.41 -8.12
N LEU A 64 -23.66 -21.26 -7.80
CA LEU A 64 -22.72 -22.36 -7.70
C LEU A 64 -22.77 -22.90 -6.27
N ASP A 65 -23.51 -23.99 -6.07
CA ASP A 65 -23.56 -24.70 -4.78
C ASP A 65 -22.28 -25.53 -4.60
N LEU A 66 -21.20 -24.83 -4.25
CA LEU A 66 -19.87 -25.39 -4.10
C LEU A 66 -19.37 -25.14 -2.66
N GLU A 67 -20.04 -25.76 -1.69
CA GLU A 67 -19.56 -25.92 -0.31
C GLU A 67 -18.03 -26.24 -0.22
N PRO A 68 -17.45 -27.11 -1.09
CA PRO A 68 -16.01 -27.33 -1.12
C PRO A 68 -15.18 -26.10 -1.54
N LEU A 69 -15.65 -25.29 -2.49
CA LEU A 69 -14.96 -24.08 -2.95
C LEU A 69 -15.00 -22.96 -1.91
N SER A 70 -16.02 -22.92 -1.05
CA SER A 70 -16.10 -21.92 0.02
C SER A 70 -14.88 -21.97 0.95
N SER A 71 -14.33 -23.17 1.17
CA SER A 71 -13.12 -23.40 1.95
C SER A 71 -11.82 -23.07 1.18
N MET A 72 -11.86 -23.10 -0.17
CA MET A 72 -10.72 -22.76 -1.03
C MET A 72 -10.39 -21.27 -1.00
N GLY A 73 -11.32 -20.41 -0.57
CA GLY A 73 -11.08 -18.97 -0.41
C GLY A 73 -10.16 -18.62 0.77
N LYS A 74 -10.06 -19.49 1.79
CA LYS A 74 -9.33 -19.19 3.04
C LYS A 74 -7.84 -18.92 2.82
N GLN A 75 -7.15 -19.81 2.13
CA GLN A 75 -5.71 -19.68 1.87
C GLN A 75 -5.39 -18.45 1.00
N PRO A 76 -6.08 -18.23 -0.14
CA PRO A 76 -5.92 -17.02 -0.95
C PRO A 76 -6.20 -15.74 -0.16
N CYS A 77 -7.26 -15.70 0.66
CA CYS A 77 -7.59 -14.52 1.46
C CYS A 77 -6.53 -14.23 2.53
N GLN A 78 -5.98 -15.27 3.18
CA GLN A 78 -4.85 -15.11 4.10
C GLN A 78 -3.58 -14.64 3.37
N ALA A 79 -3.31 -15.17 2.18
CA ALA A 79 -2.17 -14.77 1.35
C ALA A 79 -2.27 -13.32 0.87
N LEU A 80 -3.48 -12.82 0.60
CA LEU A 80 -3.75 -11.43 0.24
C LEU A 80 -3.71 -10.48 1.44
N ALA A 81 -4.14 -10.93 2.61
CA ALA A 81 -4.23 -10.09 3.80
C ALA A 81 -2.89 -9.47 4.20
N LYS A 82 -1.80 -10.24 4.11
CA LYS A 82 -0.45 -9.77 4.47
C LYS A 82 0.07 -8.61 3.58
N PRO A 83 0.16 -8.74 2.24
CA PRO A 83 0.64 -7.64 1.41
C PRO A 83 -0.26 -6.39 1.50
N VAL A 84 -1.58 -6.59 1.68
CA VAL A 84 -2.52 -5.47 1.88
C VAL A 84 -2.31 -4.78 3.22
N SER A 85 -2.17 -5.53 4.32
CA SER A 85 -1.92 -4.95 5.65
C SER A 85 -0.60 -4.17 5.68
N GLU A 86 0.46 -4.72 5.08
CA GLU A 86 1.77 -4.07 4.96
C GLU A 86 1.69 -2.79 4.14
N CYS A 87 0.91 -2.80 3.06
CA CYS A 87 0.69 -1.66 2.21
C CYS A 87 -0.08 -0.54 2.93
N LEU A 88 -1.17 -0.87 3.62
CA LEU A 88 -1.94 0.10 4.41
C LEU A 88 -1.08 0.75 5.49
N ILE A 89 -0.32 -0.05 6.26
CA ILE A 89 0.56 0.47 7.32
C ILE A 89 1.66 1.36 6.72
N ARG A 90 2.30 0.92 5.63
CA ARG A 90 3.34 1.69 4.95
C ARG A 90 2.82 3.02 4.42
N GLU A 91 1.67 3.04 3.75
CA GLU A 91 1.11 4.27 3.18
C GLU A 91 0.52 5.19 4.25
N THR A 92 -0.03 4.64 5.34
CA THR A 92 -0.41 5.43 6.53
C THR A 92 0.80 6.20 7.05
N SER A 93 1.94 5.51 7.19
CA SER A 93 3.14 6.16 7.71
C SER A 93 3.80 7.11 6.72
N ARG A 94 3.92 6.69 5.46
CA ARG A 94 4.55 7.49 4.41
C ARG A 94 3.79 8.79 4.13
N SER A 95 2.48 8.81 4.35
CA SER A 95 1.63 9.99 4.17
C SER A 95 1.56 10.89 5.40
N GLY A 96 2.10 10.47 6.56
CA GLY A 96 2.01 11.23 7.81
C GLY A 96 0.59 11.34 8.37
N ARG A 97 -0.29 10.39 8.03
CA ARG A 97 -1.72 10.40 8.37
C ARG A 97 -2.07 9.46 9.52
N GLU A 98 -1.09 8.98 10.28
CA GLU A 98 -1.26 7.96 11.31
C GLU A 98 -2.30 8.37 12.37
N LEU A 99 -2.21 9.60 12.88
CA LEU A 99 -3.14 10.11 13.90
C LEU A 99 -4.56 10.25 13.35
N GLY A 100 -4.69 10.75 12.12
CA GLY A 100 -5.96 10.88 11.43
C GLY A 100 -6.62 9.53 11.23
N VAL A 101 -5.91 8.60 10.61
CA VAL A 101 -6.36 7.20 10.42
C VAL A 101 -6.78 6.57 11.74
N MET A 102 -5.98 6.71 12.81
CA MET A 102 -6.36 6.17 14.12
C MET A 102 -7.64 6.80 14.67
N SER A 103 -7.79 8.12 14.57
CA SER A 103 -8.99 8.82 15.03
C SER A 103 -10.24 8.38 14.27
N GLU A 104 -10.13 8.18 12.96
CA GLU A 104 -11.24 7.72 12.10
C GLU A 104 -11.65 6.29 12.42
N LEU A 105 -10.69 5.39 12.57
CA LEU A 105 -10.94 4.00 12.96
C LEU A 105 -11.56 3.89 14.35
N LEU A 106 -11.09 4.67 15.33
CA LEU A 106 -11.68 4.72 16.67
C LEU A 106 -13.11 5.26 16.67
N SER A 107 -13.43 6.13 15.71
CA SER A 107 -14.79 6.65 15.48
C SER A 107 -15.64 5.70 14.63
N GLY A 108 -15.10 4.56 14.19
CA GLY A 108 -15.81 3.58 13.36
C GLY A 108 -16.17 4.07 11.96
N ARG A 109 -15.40 5.02 11.40
CA ARG A 109 -15.67 5.60 10.07
C ARG A 109 -14.46 5.52 9.14
N ILE A 110 -14.73 5.58 7.84
CA ILE A 110 -13.74 5.91 6.80
C ILE A 110 -13.94 7.38 6.48
N GLY A 111 -12.94 8.23 6.74
CA GLY A 111 -12.94 9.59 6.23
C GLY A 111 -11.71 9.87 5.38
N ASP A 112 -11.36 11.14 5.26
CA ASP A 112 -10.40 11.63 4.28
C ASP A 112 -9.01 11.00 4.47
N ASP A 113 -8.59 10.75 5.71
CA ASP A 113 -7.28 10.16 6.00
C ASP A 113 -7.22 8.69 5.58
N VAL A 114 -8.20 7.89 6.00
CA VAL A 114 -8.29 6.47 5.64
C VAL A 114 -8.49 6.32 4.13
N GLU A 115 -9.33 7.14 3.50
CA GLU A 115 -9.60 7.10 2.07
C GLU A 115 -8.33 7.33 1.25
N VAL A 116 -7.53 8.35 1.59
CA VAL A 116 -6.25 8.62 0.92
C VAL A 116 -5.29 7.44 1.06
N VAL A 117 -5.19 6.85 2.25
CA VAL A 117 -4.32 5.69 2.49
C VAL A 117 -4.75 4.49 1.65
N ILE A 118 -6.05 4.19 1.59
CA ILE A 118 -6.58 3.09 0.78
C ILE A 118 -6.27 3.31 -0.71
N LYS A 119 -6.51 4.52 -1.24
CA LYS A 119 -6.22 4.86 -2.64
C LYS A 119 -4.74 4.71 -2.98
N ARG A 120 -3.86 5.25 -2.13
CA ARG A 120 -2.40 5.11 -2.30
C ARG A 120 -1.96 3.66 -2.25
N CYS A 121 -2.57 2.88 -1.37
CA CYS A 121 -2.27 1.47 -1.27
C CYS A 121 -2.72 0.68 -2.51
N LEU A 122 -3.95 0.92 -2.99
CA LEU A 122 -4.45 0.34 -4.24
C LEU A 122 -3.55 0.71 -5.42
N ALA A 123 -3.16 1.99 -5.55
CA ALA A 123 -2.22 2.43 -6.57
C ALA A 123 -0.89 1.66 -6.50
N SER A 124 -0.32 1.54 -5.30
CA SER A 124 0.93 0.79 -5.08
C SER A 124 0.80 -0.69 -5.45
N LEU A 125 -0.33 -1.35 -5.15
CA LEU A 125 -0.55 -2.76 -5.48
C LEU A 125 -0.74 -2.98 -6.99
N LEU A 126 -1.23 -1.96 -7.70
CA LEU A 126 -1.43 -1.97 -9.15
C LEU A 126 -0.21 -1.47 -9.95
N GLY A 127 0.89 -1.12 -9.27
CA GLY A 127 2.10 -0.58 -9.92
C GLY A 127 1.94 0.87 -10.43
N LEU A 128 0.97 1.60 -9.91
CA LEU A 128 0.69 3.00 -10.21
C LEU A 128 1.42 3.94 -9.25
N GLN A 129 1.51 5.22 -9.61
CA GLN A 129 1.99 6.26 -8.72
C GLN A 129 0.95 6.54 -7.64
N ALA A 130 1.40 6.94 -6.45
CA ALA A 130 0.53 7.11 -5.30
C ALA A 130 -0.57 8.19 -5.47
N THR A 131 -0.41 9.09 -6.44
CA THR A 131 -1.36 10.15 -6.78
C THR A 131 -2.33 9.78 -7.90
N ASP A 132 -2.10 8.67 -8.61
CA ASP A 132 -2.88 8.32 -9.81
C ASP A 132 -4.36 8.06 -9.51
N LEU A 133 -4.68 7.69 -8.27
CA LEU A 133 -6.06 7.46 -7.81
C LEU A 133 -6.63 8.60 -6.96
N GLN A 134 -5.91 9.73 -6.79
CA GLN A 134 -6.29 10.77 -5.83
C GLN A 134 -7.68 11.36 -6.11
N ASP A 135 -8.00 11.58 -7.38
CA ASP A 135 -9.22 12.24 -7.86
C ASP A 135 -10.36 11.24 -8.13
N VAL A 136 -10.11 9.94 -7.95
CA VAL A 136 -11.13 8.89 -8.14
C VAL A 136 -11.80 8.61 -6.80
N PRO A 137 -13.13 8.76 -6.65
CA PRO A 137 -13.83 8.41 -5.42
C PRO A 137 -13.65 6.94 -5.06
N LEU A 138 -13.47 6.63 -3.77
CA LEU A 138 -13.25 5.25 -3.34
C LEU A 138 -14.45 4.34 -3.66
N SER A 139 -15.67 4.89 -3.63
CA SER A 139 -16.89 4.18 -4.04
C SER A 139 -16.86 3.74 -5.51
N GLU A 140 -16.30 4.56 -6.40
CA GLU A 140 -16.19 4.27 -7.83
C GLU A 140 -15.16 3.16 -8.08
N LEU A 141 -14.05 3.16 -7.32
CA LEU A 141 -13.07 2.06 -7.36
C LEU A 141 -13.70 0.73 -6.95
N PHE A 142 -14.44 0.71 -5.82
CA PHE A 142 -15.09 -0.52 -5.37
C PHE A 142 -16.21 -0.98 -6.29
N GLN A 143 -16.92 -0.08 -6.97
CA GLN A 143 -17.91 -0.47 -7.99
C GLN A 143 -17.27 -1.18 -9.17
N ARG A 144 -16.09 -0.73 -9.63
CA ARG A 144 -15.37 -1.38 -10.73
C ARG A 144 -14.72 -2.70 -10.36
N LEU A 145 -14.33 -2.84 -9.09
CA LEU A 145 -13.69 -4.05 -8.56
C LEU A 145 -14.70 -5.08 -8.07
N ARG A 146 -15.98 -4.74 -7.98
CA ARG A 146 -17.05 -5.70 -7.68
C ARG A 146 -17.15 -6.69 -8.85
N PRO A 147 -17.08 -8.01 -8.58
CA PRO A 147 -17.27 -9.03 -9.61
C PRO A 147 -18.69 -9.04 -10.18
#